data_AF-A0A345IEA8-F1
#
_entry.id   AF-A0A345IEA8-F1
#
_cell.length_a   1.000
_cell.length_b   1.000
_cell.length_c   1.000
_cell.angle_alpha   90.00
_cell.angle_beta   90.00
_cell.angle_gamma   90.00
#
_symmetry.space_group_name_H-M   'P 1'
#
loop_
_entity.id
_entity.type
_entity.pdbx_description
1 polymer ?
#
loop_
_entity_poly.entity_id
_entity_poly.type
_entity_poly.pdbx_seq_one_letter_code
_entity_poly.pdbx_strand_id
1 'polypeptide(L)' 'MFGRRVPPNVVFLLSLLLAVVCGLVCYKALSVNNTVGGVIAGIFALWFAVDAVRSFGWNRQK' A
#
# COMPACT_ATOMS: atom_id res chain seq x y z
N MET A 1 -0.37 -16.63 6.34
CA MET A 1 -0.20 -16.77 7.80
C MET A 1 -1.57 -16.66 8.45
N PHE A 2 -2.27 -17.79 8.59
CA PHE A 2 -3.67 -17.84 9.04
C PHE A 2 -3.74 -18.66 10.33
N GLY A 3 -3.92 -17.99 11.47
CA GLY A 3 -4.02 -18.65 12.78
C GLY A 3 -4.32 -17.68 13.93
N ARG A 4 -3.86 -16.43 13.82
CA ARG A 4 -4.42 -15.28 14.55
C ARG A 4 -5.00 -14.34 13.50
N ARG A 5 -6.33 -14.16 13.48
CA ARG A 5 -6.98 -13.23 12.54
C ARG A 5 -6.55 -11.82 12.93
N VAL A 6 -5.52 -11.30 12.26
CA VAL A 6 -5.10 -9.91 12.38
C VAL A 6 -6.34 -9.04 12.17
N PRO A 7 -6.66 -8.09 13.07
CA PRO A 7 -7.86 -7.29 12.92
C PRO A 7 -7.82 -6.55 11.57
N PRO A 8 -8.95 -6.45 10.83
CA PRO A 8 -8.98 -5.82 9.52
C PRO A 8 -8.48 -4.37 9.55
N ASN A 9 -8.70 -3.66 10.66
CA ASN A 9 -8.16 -2.31 10.88
C ASN A 9 -6.62 -2.25 10.87
N VAL A 10 -5.95 -3.27 11.40
CA VAL A 10 -4.49 -3.34 11.44
C VAL A 10 -3.94 -3.64 10.05
N VAL A 11 -4.61 -4.52 9.29
CA VAL A 11 -4.26 -4.79 7.89
C VAL A 11 -4.43 -3.53 7.04
N PHE A 12 -5.55 -2.81 7.21
CA PHE A 12 -5.79 -1.53 6.55
C PHE A 12 -4.69 -0.50 6.84
N LEU A 13 -4.39 -0.27 8.12
CA LEU A 13 -3.36 0.69 8.54
C LEU A 13 -1.98 0.32 7.97
N LEU A 14 -1.60 -0.95 8.01
CA LEU A 14 -0.32 -1.42 7.46
C LEU A 14 -0.26 -1.24 5.94
N SER A 15 -1.30 -1.64 5.20
CA SER A 15 -1.34 -1.46 3.74
C SER A 15 -1.35 0.02 3.34
N LEU A 16 -2.05 0.88 4.09
CA LEU A 16 -2.05 2.33 3.88
C LEU A 16 -0.65 2.93 4.10
N LEU A 17 0.00 2.56 5.21
CA LEU A 17 1.33 3.06 5.56
C LEU A 17 2.36 2.62 4.51
N LEU A 18 2.26 1.38 4.03
CA LEU A 18 3.11 0.88 2.96
C LEU A 18 2.86 1.59 1.62
N ALA A 19 1.60 1.91 1.30
CA ALA A 19 1.26 2.69 0.12
C ALA A 19 1.89 4.10 0.17
N VAL A 20 1.85 4.76 1.33
CA VAL A 20 2.49 6.07 1.54
C VAL A 20 4.00 5.98 1.38
N VAL A 21 4.65 4.99 1.99
CA VAL A 21 6.10 4.79 1.85
C VAL A 21 6.49 4.55 0.39
N CYS A 22 5.73 3.73 -0.33
CA CYS A 22 5.98 3.46 -1.73
C CYS A 22 5.75 4.70 -2.62
N GLY A 23 4.74 5.52 -2.30
CA GLY A 23 4.51 6.81 -2.93
C GLY A 23 5.65 7.81 -2.70
N LEU A 24 6.20 7.87 -1.48
CA LEU A 24 7.38 8.70 -1.17
C LEU A 24 8.62 8.24 -1.93
N VAL A 25 8.84 6.92 -2.04
CA VAL A 25 9.93 6.35 -2.83
C VAL A 25 9.76 6.66 -4.32
N CYS A 26 8.53 6.57 -4.84
CA CYS A 26 8.21 6.96 -6.22
C CYS A 26 8.56 8.45 -6.47
N TYR A 27 8.13 9.35 -5.59
CA TYR A 27 8.44 10.77 -5.69
C TYR A 27 9.95 11.05 -5.66
N LYS A 28 10.69 10.41 -4.74
CA LYS A 28 12.14 10.50 -4.67
C LYS A 28 12.82 9.98 -5.94
N ALA A 29 12.38 8.83 -6.46
CA ALA A 29 12.95 8.21 -7.65
C ALA A 29 12.73 9.07 -8.90
N LEU A 30 11.54 9.65 -9.05
CA LEU A 30 11.24 10.60 -10.13
C LEU A 30 12.06 11.89 -9.97
N SER A 31 12.26 12.37 -8.74
CA SER A 31 13.08 13.56 -8.46
C SER A 31 14.56 13.40 -8.86
N VAL A 32 15.07 12.17 -8.97
CA VAL A 32 16.44 11.89 -9.42
C VAL A 32 16.49 11.42 -10.88
N ASN A 33 15.44 11.67 -11.67
CA ASN A 33 15.29 11.23 -13.07
C ASN A 33 15.35 9.70 -13.26
N ASN A 34 15.16 8.92 -12.20
CA ASN A 34 15.07 7.47 -12.29
C ASN A 34 13.62 7.05 -12.59
N THR A 35 13.26 7.15 -13.86
CA THR A 35 11.91 6.87 -14.34
C THR A 35 11.49 5.42 -14.11
N VAL A 36 12.41 4.46 -14.29
CA VAL A 36 12.11 3.03 -14.11
C VAL A 36 11.81 2.72 -12.63
N GLY A 37 12.65 3.20 -11.72
CA GLY A 37 12.43 3.05 -10.28
C GLY A 37 11.14 3.74 -9.81
N GLY A 38 10.85 4.93 -10.36
CA GLY A 38 9.62 5.66 -10.09
C GLY A 38 8.36 4.89 -10.54
N VAL A 39 8.36 4.35 -11.76
CA VAL A 39 7.21 3.59 -12.28
C VAL A 39 6.95 2.33 -11.45
N ILE A 40 8.01 1.57 -11.12
CA ILE A 40 7.86 0.36 -10.30
C ILE A 40 7.31 0.70 -8.92
N ALA A 41 7.88 1.71 -8.26
CA ALA A 41 7.39 2.17 -6.96
C ALA A 41 5.95 2.70 -7.02
N GLY A 42 5.58 3.39 -8.12
CA GLY A 42 4.22 3.85 -8.36
C GLY A 42 3.21 2.71 -8.50
N ILE A 43 3.57 1.65 -9.24
CA ILE A 43 2.73 0.45 -9.38
C ILE A 43 2.52 -0.23 -8.02
N PHE A 44 3.58 -0.37 -7.22
CA PHE A 44 3.46 -0.94 -5.87
C PHE A 44 2.61 -0.05 -4.96
N ALA A 45 2.78 1.27 -5.01
CA ALA A 45 1.94 2.21 -4.24
C ALA A 45 0.45 2.03 -4.57
N LEU A 46 0.11 1.90 -5.86
CA LEU A 46 -1.26 1.64 -6.30
C LEU A 46 -1.78 0.28 -5.81
N TRP A 47 -0.96 -0.77 -5.89
CA TRP A 47 -1.35 -2.09 -5.38
C TRP A 47 -1.66 -2.02 -3.88
N PHE A 48 -0.77 -1.45 -3.07
CA PHE A 48 -0.99 -1.34 -1.63
C PHE A 48 -2.20 -0.44 -1.28
N ALA A 49 -2.47 0.59 -2.09
CA ALA A 49 -3.68 1.40 -1.93
C ALA A 49 -4.95 0.59 -2.20
N VAL A 50 -4.98 -0.21 -3.28
CA VAL A 50 -6.11 -1.10 -3.59
C VAL A 50 -6.30 -2.17 -2.50
N ASP A 51 -5.20 -2.72 -1.99
CA ASP A 51 -5.22 -3.68 -0.89
C ASP A 51 -5.77 -3.06 0.41
N ALA A 52 -5.40 -1.81 0.72
CA ALA A 52 -5.98 -1.05 1.81
C ALA A 52 -7.50 -0.86 1.63
N VAL A 53 -7.95 -0.42 0.44
CA VAL A 53 -9.39 -0.25 0.19
C VAL A 53 -10.15 -1.59 0.31
N ARG A 54 -9.56 -2.68 -0.20
CA ARG A 54 -10.16 -4.02 -0.11
C ARG A 54 -10.29 -4.50 1.34
N SER A 55 -9.26 -4.30 2.16
CA SER A 55 -9.27 -4.66 3.57
C SER A 55 -10.25 -3.79 4.39
N PHE A 56 -10.44 -2.52 4.00
CA PHE A 56 -11.50 -1.67 4.57
C PHE A 56 -12.91 -2.22 4.26
N GLY A 57 -13.10 -2.79 3.07
CA GLY A 57 -14.35 -3.46 2.68
C GLY A 57 -14.73 -4.63 3.59
N TRP A 58 -13.75 -5.39 4.10
CA TRP A 58 -13.99 -6.46 5.07
C TRP A 58 -14.50 -5.96 6.42
N ASN A 59 -14.19 -4.72 6.79
CA ASN A 59 -14.69 -4.10 8.01
C ASN A 59 -16.18 -3.70 7.90
N ARG A 60 -16.66 -3.47 6.67
CA ARG A 60 -18.05 -3.08 6.37
C ARG A 60 -19.02 -4.26 6.26
N GLN A 61 -18.51 -5.49 6.19
CA GLN A 61 -19.32 -6.72 6.14
C GLN A 61 -19.55 -7.37 7.51
N LYS A 62 -19.13 -6.70 8.60
CA LYS A 62 -19.53 -7.02 9.98
C LYS A 62 -20.68 -6.12 10.39
#